data_AF-A0A354XNR0-F1
#
_entry.id   AF-A0A354XNR0-F1
#
_cell.length_a   1.000
_cell.length_b   1.000
_cell.length_c   1.000
_cell.angle_alpha   90.00
_cell.angle_beta   90.00
_cell.angle_gamma   90.00
#
_symmetry.space_group_name_H-M   'P 1'
#
loop_
_entity.id
_entity.type
_entity.pdbx_description
1 polymer ?
#
loop_
_entity_poly.entity_id
_entity_poly.type
_entity_poly.pdbx_seq_one_letter_code
_entity_poly.pdbx_strand_id
1 'polypeptide(L)'
;NSINLKRRGTAPMVDLIRVHALACGSKAQNSFQRLDDISKTQLLATGVSDKLNYAFEFLCMSRIRHQMIDLQEEREPDNNIEPENVEDSERHTLKDAFQVLSNAQKFLKFRYPVPTQRQGR
;
A
#
# COMPACT_ATOMS: atom_id res chain seq x y z
N ASN A 1 14.22 -14.78 -6.82
CA ASN A 1 12.98 -14.31 -7.52
C ASN A 1 12.51 -13.07 -6.77
N SER A 2 12.68 -11.86 -7.29
CA SER A 2 12.59 -10.62 -6.48
C SER A 2 11.19 -9.97 -6.46
N ILE A 3 10.90 -9.22 -5.39
CA ILE A 3 9.63 -8.52 -5.17
C ILE A 3 9.83 -7.02 -5.30
N ASN A 4 9.20 -6.40 -6.30
CA ASN A 4 9.24 -4.94 -6.46
C ASN A 4 8.27 -4.22 -5.52
N LEU A 5 8.76 -3.64 -4.42
CA LEU A 5 7.96 -2.99 -3.38
C LEU A 5 7.23 -1.73 -3.86
N LYS A 6 7.80 -0.99 -4.81
CA LYS A 6 7.14 0.20 -5.36
C LYS A 6 5.92 -0.20 -6.19
N ARG A 7 6.15 -1.02 -7.22
CA ARG A 7 5.14 -1.42 -8.19
C ARG A 7 4.05 -2.28 -7.56
N ARG A 8 4.39 -3.17 -6.63
CA ARG A 8 3.43 -4.13 -6.04
C ARG A 8 2.86 -3.69 -4.70
N GLY A 9 3.49 -2.73 -4.01
CA GLY A 9 3.13 -2.33 -2.65
C GLY A 9 2.77 -0.86 -2.55
N THR A 10 3.78 -0.01 -2.43
CA THR A 10 3.58 1.40 -2.05
C THR A 10 2.81 2.23 -3.09
N ALA A 11 3.01 2.03 -4.40
CA ALA A 11 2.23 2.75 -5.42
C ALA A 11 0.74 2.38 -5.39
N PRO A 12 0.34 1.09 -5.48
CA PRO A 12 -1.08 0.72 -5.38
C PRO A 12 -1.70 1.07 -4.02
N MET A 13 -0.92 1.08 -2.93
CA MET A 13 -1.39 1.55 -1.62
C MET A 13 -1.74 3.04 -1.66
N VAL A 14 -0.86 3.88 -2.22
CA VAL A 14 -1.11 5.31 -2.38
C VAL A 14 -2.34 5.57 -3.23
N ASP A 15 -2.51 4.86 -4.34
CA ASP A 15 -3.67 5.02 -5.22
C ASP A 15 -4.97 4.68 -4.50
N LEU A 16 -4.99 3.57 -3.75
CA LEU A 16 -6.14 3.18 -2.93
C LEU A 16 -6.49 4.25 -1.89
N ILE A 17 -5.49 4.75 -1.16
CA ILE A 17 -5.67 5.81 -0.16
C ILE A 17 -6.24 7.06 -0.83
N ARG A 18 -5.76 7.43 -2.02
CA ARG A 18 -6.25 8.61 -2.76
C ARG A 18 -7.72 8.50 -3.16
N VAL A 19 -8.18 7.31 -3.56
CA VAL A 19 -9.60 7.12 -3.92
C VAL A 19 -10.50 7.29 -2.70
N HIS A 20 -10.14 6.68 -1.56
CA HIS A 20 -10.92 6.87 -0.33
C HIS A 20 -10.87 8.30 0.20
N ALA A 21 -9.70 8.95 0.14
CA ALA A 21 -9.53 10.34 0.52
C ALA A 21 -10.39 11.29 -0.34
N LEU A 22 -10.47 11.02 -1.64
CA LEU A 22 -11.36 11.76 -2.54
C LEU A 22 -12.82 11.58 -2.14
N ALA A 23 -13.23 10.35 -1.78
CA ALA A 23 -14.61 10.06 -1.41
C ALA A 23 -15.06 10.74 -0.11
N CYS A 24 -14.15 11.02 0.83
CA CYS A 24 -14.46 11.82 2.03
C CYS A 24 -14.12 13.31 1.89
N GLY A 25 -13.63 13.76 0.74
CA GLY A 25 -13.29 15.17 0.52
C GLY A 25 -12.04 15.66 1.26
N SER A 26 -11.13 14.74 1.63
CA SER A 26 -9.86 15.11 2.27
C SER A 26 -9.01 15.97 1.33
N LYS A 27 -8.48 17.07 1.86
CA LYS A 27 -7.54 17.97 1.17
C LYS A 27 -6.08 17.66 1.49
N ALA A 28 -5.82 16.63 2.30
CA ALA A 28 -4.48 16.26 2.70
C ALA A 28 -3.63 15.84 1.48
N GLN A 29 -2.35 16.24 1.50
CA GLN A 29 -1.38 15.84 0.48
C GLN A 29 -0.66 14.55 0.85
N ASN A 30 -0.37 14.37 2.14
CA ASN A 30 0.33 13.20 2.68
C ASN A 30 -0.63 12.00 2.85
N SER A 31 -0.16 10.80 2.50
CA SER A 31 -0.99 9.58 2.56
C SER A 31 -1.36 9.15 3.99
N PHE A 32 -0.51 9.38 4.99
CA PHE A 32 -0.84 9.10 6.38
C PHE A 32 -1.91 10.05 6.92
N GLN A 33 -1.82 11.34 6.57
CA GLN A 33 -2.87 12.31 6.89
C GLN A 33 -4.19 11.96 6.19
N ARG A 34 -4.14 11.48 4.94
CA ARG A 34 -5.34 10.96 4.27
C ARG A 34 -5.94 9.76 5.00
N LEU A 35 -5.12 8.83 5.48
CA LEU A 35 -5.61 7.70 6.27
C LEU A 35 -6.26 8.13 7.59
N ASP A 36 -5.72 9.16 8.25
CA ASP A 36 -6.33 9.78 9.44
C ASP A 36 -7.68 10.46 9.10
N ASP A 37 -7.79 11.15 7.97
CA ASP A 37 -9.08 11.69 7.53
C ASP A 37 -10.09 10.59 7.19
N ILE A 38 -9.64 9.50 6.55
CA ILE A 38 -10.49 8.34 6.21
C ILE A 38 -10.98 7.63 7.48
N SER A 39 -10.14 7.48 8.52
CA SER A 39 -10.49 6.79 9.77
C SER A 39 -11.63 7.48 10.54
N LYS A 40 -11.81 8.79 10.33
CA LYS A 40 -12.91 9.59 10.92
C LYS A 40 -14.25 9.40 10.21
N THR A 41 -14.31 8.53 9.19
CA THR A 41 -15.51 8.26 8.40
C THR A 41 -15.98 6.81 8.54
N GLN A 42 -17.14 6.49 7.97
CA GLN A 42 -17.65 5.12 7.85
C GLN A 42 -17.29 4.49 6.48
N LEU A 43 -16.30 5.03 5.75
CA LEU A 43 -15.90 4.50 4.44
C LEU A 43 -15.22 3.13 4.54
N LEU A 44 -14.50 2.89 5.63
CA LEU A 44 -13.82 1.65 5.95
C LEU A 44 -14.38 1.08 7.25
N ALA A 45 -14.38 -0.24 7.39
CA ALA A 45 -14.73 -0.87 8.66
C ALA A 45 -13.71 -0.51 9.76
N THR A 46 -14.15 -0.55 11.01
CA THR A 46 -13.31 -0.25 12.18
C THR A 46 -11.98 -1.02 12.15
N GLY A 47 -10.87 -0.30 12.36
CA GLY A 47 -9.52 -0.86 12.38
C GLY A 47 -8.91 -1.16 11.00
N VAL A 48 -9.63 -1.00 9.89
CA VAL A 48 -9.06 -1.20 8.55
C VAL A 48 -8.06 -0.08 8.21
N SER A 49 -8.35 1.18 8.57
CA SER A 49 -7.42 2.30 8.39
C SER A 49 -6.09 2.06 9.12
N ASP A 50 -6.13 1.52 10.34
CA ASP A 50 -4.92 1.24 11.14
C ASP A 50 -4.08 0.13 10.49
N LYS A 51 -4.73 -0.93 10.01
CA LYS A 51 -4.05 -2.00 9.26
C LYS A 51 -3.40 -1.48 7.99
N LEU A 52 -4.07 -0.59 7.26
CA LEU A 52 -3.52 0.06 6.07
C LEU A 52 -2.34 0.95 6.42
N ASN A 53 -2.43 1.70 7.52
CA ASN A 53 -1.35 2.56 8.01
C ASN A 53 -0.11 1.73 8.33
N TYR A 54 -0.24 0.70 9.17
CA TYR A 54 0.84 -0.20 9.52
C TYR A 54 1.46 -0.89 8.30
N ALA A 55 0.64 -1.44 7.41
CA ALA A 55 1.12 -2.09 6.19
C ALA A 55 1.87 -1.11 5.28
N PHE A 56 1.38 0.13 5.15
CA PHE A 56 2.01 1.13 4.30
C PHE A 56 3.33 1.64 4.88
N GLU A 57 3.37 1.92 6.18
CA GLU A 57 4.59 2.27 6.91
C GLU A 57 5.64 1.17 6.75
N PHE A 58 5.26 -0.08 7.03
CA PHE A 58 6.15 -1.22 6.92
C PHE A 58 6.74 -1.36 5.51
N LEU A 59 5.90 -1.30 4.45
CA LEU A 59 6.39 -1.36 3.07
C LEU A 59 7.33 -0.21 2.70
N CYS A 60 7.09 0.99 3.24
CA CYS A 60 8.00 2.13 3.06
C CYS A 60 9.33 1.89 3.77
N MET A 61 9.29 1.43 5.03
CA MET A 61 10.47 1.19 5.85
C MET A 61 11.34 0.05 5.32
N SER A 62 10.75 -1.08 4.91
CA SER A 62 11.49 -2.16 4.25
C SER A 62 12.17 -1.67 2.99
N ARG A 63 11.49 -0.85 2.17
CA ARG A 63 12.12 -0.29 0.96
C ARG A 63 13.31 0.61 1.31
N ILE A 64 13.16 1.49 2.30
CA ILE A 64 14.25 2.37 2.75
C ILE A 64 15.43 1.54 3.28
N ARG A 65 15.17 0.52 4.09
CA ARG A 65 16.21 -0.37 4.63
C ARG A 65 17.00 -1.05 3.53
N HIS A 66 16.33 -1.64 2.53
CA HIS A 66 17.01 -2.29 1.42
C HIS A 66 17.84 -1.31 0.60
N GLN A 67 17.29 -0.13 0.31
CA GLN A 67 18.04 0.93 -0.39
C GLN A 67 19.25 1.40 0.41
N MET A 68 19.16 1.47 1.74
CA MET A 68 20.30 1.78 2.60
C MET A 68 21.37 0.70 2.55
N ILE A 69 21.00 -0.59 2.55
CA ILE A 69 21.94 -1.70 2.43
C ILE A 69 22.67 -1.64 1.09
N ASP A 70 21.97 -1.37 -0.02
CA ASP A 70 22.61 -1.22 -1.33
C ASP A 70 23.61 -0.07 -1.35
N LEU A 71 23.26 1.08 -0.76
CA LEU A 71 24.19 2.21 -0.63
C LEU A 71 25.44 1.87 0.20
N GLN A 72 25.27 1.13 1.30
CA GLN A 72 26.39 0.70 2.17
C GLN A 72 27.34 -0.27 1.46
N GLU A 73 26.82 -1.03 0.50
CA GLU A 73 27.56 -2.02 -0.28
C GLU A 73 27.96 -1.50 -1.67
N GLU A 74 27.89 -0.19 -1.89
CA GLU A 74 28.25 0.48 -3.16
C GLU A 74 27.48 -0.04 -4.39
N ARG A 75 26.25 -0.54 -4.18
CA ARG A 75 25.31 -0.96 -5.23
C ARG A 75 24.33 0.17 -5.56
N GLU A 76 23.80 0.14 -6.79
CA GLU A 76 22.74 1.06 -7.20
C GLU A 76 21.42 0.69 -6.49
N PRO A 77 20.80 1.59 -5.70
CA PRO A 77 19.58 1.27 -4.98
C PRO A 77 18.40 1.11 -5.93
N ASP A 78 17.61 0.04 -5.73
CA ASP A 78 16.42 -0.21 -6.54
C ASP A 78 15.13 -0.32 -5.70
N ASN A 79 14.09 -0.95 -6.24
CA ASN A 79 12.81 -1.15 -5.53
C ASN A 79 12.53 -2.63 -5.27
N ASN A 80 13.49 -3.51 -5.52
CA ASN A 80 13.35 -4.95 -5.44
C ASN A 80 13.89 -5.45 -4.10
N ILE A 81 13.18 -6.40 -3.53
CA ILE A 81 13.64 -7.19 -2.40
C ILE A 81 13.85 -8.60 -2.88
N GLU A 82 15.01 -9.18 -2.58
CA GLU A 82 15.29 -10.59 -2.77
C GLU A 82 14.88 -11.34 -1.49
N PRO A 83 13.80 -12.14 -1.50
CA PRO A 83 13.33 -12.82 -0.30
C PRO A 83 14.41 -13.68 0.35
N GLU A 84 15.29 -14.29 -0.43
CA GLU A 84 16.44 -15.07 0.04
C GLU A 84 17.38 -14.29 0.97
N ASN A 85 17.44 -12.96 0.85
CA ASN A 85 18.30 -12.07 1.63
C ASN A 85 17.54 -11.31 2.73
N VAL A 86 16.32 -11.74 3.05
CA VAL A 86 15.47 -11.11 4.07
C VAL A 86 15.19 -12.10 5.18
N GLU A 87 15.31 -11.66 6.43
CA GLU A 87 14.98 -12.43 7.62
C GLU A 87 13.56 -13.03 7.57
N ASP A 88 13.39 -14.24 8.08
CA ASP A 88 12.12 -14.99 8.04
C ASP A 88 10.93 -14.18 8.61
N SER A 89 11.16 -13.44 9.69
CA SER A 89 10.16 -12.57 10.33
C SER A 89 9.77 -11.38 9.45
N GLU A 90 10.73 -10.78 8.75
CA GLU A 90 10.47 -9.68 7.82
C GLU A 90 9.72 -10.19 6.57
N ARG A 91 10.05 -11.40 6.07
CA ARG A 91 9.28 -12.04 5.00
C ARG A 91 7.83 -12.30 5.38
N HIS A 92 7.59 -12.76 6.62
CA HIS A 92 6.23 -12.95 7.12
C HIS A 92 5.46 -11.64 7.15
N THR A 93 6.08 -10.58 7.67
CA THR A 93 5.46 -9.26 7.78
C THR A 93 5.22 -8.63 6.39
N LEU A 94 6.11 -8.84 5.42
CA LEU A 94 5.90 -8.46 4.01
C LEU A 94 4.66 -9.15 3.44
N LYS A 95 4.52 -10.47 3.66
CA LYS A 95 3.36 -11.22 3.20
C LYS A 95 2.06 -10.67 3.79
N ASP A 96 2.05 -10.35 5.08
CA ASP A 96 0.89 -9.78 5.75
C ASP A 96 0.53 -8.39 5.21
N ALA A 97 1.52 -7.51 5.01
CA ALA A 97 1.31 -6.20 4.42
C ALA A 97 0.73 -6.29 3.00
N PHE A 98 1.24 -7.20 2.17
CA PHE A 98 0.67 -7.46 0.84
C PHE A 98 -0.74 -8.05 0.90
N GLN A 99 -1.05 -8.87 1.91
CA GLN A 99 -2.39 -9.40 2.10
C GLN A 99 -3.39 -8.30 2.49
N VAL A 100 -3.00 -7.37 3.34
CA VAL A 100 -3.79 -6.17 3.68
C VAL A 100 -4.10 -5.35 2.43
N LEU A 101 -3.07 -5.05 1.62
CA LEU A 101 -3.24 -4.32 0.36
C LEU A 101 -4.18 -5.06 -0.61
N SER A 102 -3.98 -6.36 -0.79
CA SER A 102 -4.81 -7.20 -1.68
C SER A 102 -6.29 -7.17 -1.26
N ASN A 103 -6.56 -7.28 0.04
CA ASN A 103 -7.92 -7.20 0.58
C ASN A 103 -8.53 -5.82 0.37
N ALA A 104 -7.77 -4.75 0.60
CA ALA A 104 -8.22 -3.39 0.40
C ALA A 104 -8.52 -3.09 -1.09
N GLN A 105 -7.69 -3.57 -2.01
CA GLN A 105 -7.95 -3.45 -3.45
C GLN A 105 -9.22 -4.20 -3.89
N LYS A 106 -9.51 -5.36 -3.30
CA LYS A 106 -10.79 -6.07 -3.54
C LYS A 106 -11.97 -5.25 -3.02
N PHE A 107 -11.85 -4.68 -1.82
CA PHE A 107 -12.88 -3.81 -1.26
C PHE A 107 -13.11 -2.56 -2.11
N LEU A 108 -12.06 -1.95 -2.65
CA LEU A 108 -12.14 -0.79 -3.53
C LEU A 108 -13.04 -1.06 -4.75
N LYS A 109 -12.87 -2.22 -5.41
CA LYS A 109 -13.67 -2.64 -6.57
C LYS A 109 -15.15 -2.83 -6.22
N PHE A 110 -15.42 -3.35 -5.03
CA PHE A 110 -16.79 -3.50 -4.53
C PHE A 110 -17.43 -2.15 -4.20
N ARG A 111 -16.68 -1.25 -3.56
CA ARG A 111 -17.17 0.04 -3.06
C ARG A 111 -17.39 1.08 -4.17
N TYR A 112 -16.54 1.04 -5.20
CA TYR A 112 -16.55 1.96 -6.34
C TYR A 112 -16.60 1.16 -7.65
N PRO A 113 -17.77 0.58 -8.00
CA PRO A 113 -17.90 -0.15 -9.25
C PRO A 113 -17.69 0.80 -10.43
N VAL A 114 -16.84 0.41 -11.37
CA VAL A 114 -16.70 1.14 -12.64
C VAL A 114 -18.02 0.96 -13.41
N PRO A 115 -18.70 2.06 -13.82
CA PRO A 115 -19.90 1.94 -14.62
C PRO A 115 -19.58 1.16 -15.90
N THR A 116 -20.24 0.02 -16.10
CA THR A 116 -20.14 -0.70 -17.37
C THR A 116 -20.67 0.24 -18.44
N GLN A 117 -19.83 0.65 -19.39
CA GLN A 117 -20.32 1.33 -20.60
C GLN A 117 -21.42 0.44 -21.17
N ARG A 118 -22.66 0.95 -21.18
CA ARG A 118 -23.73 0.35 -21.98
C ARG A 118 -23.21 0.37 -23.41
N GLN A 119 -22.79 -0.78 -23.93
CA GLN A 119 -22.64 -0.96 -25.37
C GLN A 119 -23.98 -0.56 -25.97
N GLY A 120 -23.97 0.54 -26.72
CA GLY A 120 -25.15 1.08 -27.36
C GLY A 120 -25.80 -0.01 -28.20
N ARG A 121 -27.11 -0.18 -27.98
CA ARG A 121 -28.02 -0.65 -29.02
C ARG A 121 -28.35 0.55 -29.91
#